data_AF-A0A7C4IIS4-F1
#
_entry.id   AF-A0A7C4IIS4-F1
#
_cell.length_a   1.000
_cell.length_b   1.000
_cell.length_c   1.000
_cell.angle_alpha   90.00
_cell.angle_beta   90.00
_cell.angle_gamma   90.00
#
_symmetry.space_group_name_H-M   'P 1'
#
loop_
_entity.id
_entity.type
_entity.pdbx_description
1 polymer ?
#
loop_
_entity_poly.entity_id
_entity_poly.type
_entity_poly.pdbx_seq_one_letter_code
_entity_poly.pdbx_strand_id
1 'polypeptide(L)'
;MPPVSQPGSRAGLITALVVFVVLFFFATVFFIHFMVQRDKTAKELTDLRGKYAKVATEGQLASDELNRVLDLRSSPEYSNKTAVDILLTQREDLARAIVGSSVTYEEATKAILAAAEDARKKVQGVTIPADSAVGTIRALAEEAAARLNRIKELEQQLAAATSQRQATVAQGQAQVAELQAQIEALNRKVAQEQEVAAKAIREKDKALADLDEQRRMDVSQGAEAANKLMQELAMVKADLAKMRRERDAAKSKLLGLRPDTVGPTVRQADGKIVKIAEKGVVYINLGFGQQITPGMTFTVYDQLTGVPQLTPEEQEKDLRLNDGSRLLTLPEGKGSIEVVRVGEQSSECRIIRTSPGQQIVEGDVIANVVYDRHIKYAFCVYGRFDLDQNGVSSAADAEVIKRLIQSWGGRVVDEVNVDTDFLVMGVEPQVPNFTSEELQDPINRNKWEQAKAERDAYDKMRDRAQEYFVPVLSQNRFLHYTGYYDMARR
;
A
#
# COMPACT_ATOMS: atom_id res chain seq x y z
N MET A 1 98.95 63.89 174.24
CA MET A 1 97.69 63.73 175.00
C MET A 1 96.82 62.72 174.26
N PRO A 2 96.04 61.89 174.97
CA PRO A 2 96.22 60.43 175.05
C PRO A 2 95.34 59.61 174.07
N PRO A 3 95.52 58.28 174.01
CA PRO A 3 94.80 57.38 173.11
C PRO A 3 93.42 57.01 173.68
N VAL A 4 92.45 56.77 172.80
CA VAL A 4 91.16 56.15 173.16
C VAL A 4 90.96 54.93 172.27
N SER A 5 91.27 53.77 172.82
CA SER A 5 90.81 52.47 172.33
C SER A 5 89.33 52.33 172.65
N GLN A 6 88.47 52.23 171.63
CA GLN A 6 87.07 51.82 171.79
C GLN A 6 86.86 50.36 171.37
N PRO A 7 86.07 49.57 172.13
CA PRO A 7 85.85 48.15 171.86
C PRO A 7 84.82 47.94 170.75
N GLY A 8 85.03 46.91 169.93
CA GLY A 8 84.13 46.52 168.84
C GLY A 8 82.74 46.06 169.31
N SER A 9 81.70 46.49 168.57
CA SER A 9 80.30 46.16 168.84
C SER A 9 79.83 44.98 167.99
N ARG A 10 79.59 43.84 168.62
CA ARG A 10 78.97 42.62 168.05
C ARG A 10 77.57 42.85 167.46
N ALA A 11 76.94 44.00 167.72
CA ALA A 11 75.58 44.29 167.28
C ALA A 11 75.46 44.45 165.74
N GLY A 12 76.41 45.11 165.09
CA GLY A 12 76.32 45.42 163.65
C GLY A 12 76.34 44.18 162.75
N LEU A 13 77.16 43.19 163.09
CA LEU A 13 77.31 41.94 162.34
C LEU A 13 76.06 41.05 162.47
N ILE A 14 75.41 41.07 163.64
CA ILE A 14 74.14 40.34 163.86
C ILE A 14 73.02 40.97 163.03
N THR A 15 72.88 42.29 162.99
CA THR A 15 71.87 42.96 162.14
C THR A 15 72.09 42.69 160.65
N ALA A 16 73.32 42.73 160.15
CA ALA A 16 73.61 42.42 158.75
C ALA A 16 73.29 40.96 158.38
N LEU A 17 73.59 40.01 159.27
CA LEU A 17 73.23 38.60 159.10
C LEU A 17 71.71 38.42 159.05
N VAL A 18 70.97 39.04 159.97
CA VAL A 18 69.51 38.96 160.02
C VAL A 18 68.89 39.54 158.74
N VAL A 19 69.35 40.70 158.28
CA VAL A 19 68.88 41.31 157.02
C VAL A 19 69.20 40.41 155.82
N PHE A 20 70.41 39.83 155.76
CA PHE A 20 70.79 38.91 154.69
C PHE A 20 69.92 37.65 154.67
N VAL A 21 69.66 37.03 155.83
CA VAL A 21 68.81 35.84 155.92
C VAL A 21 67.37 36.15 155.49
N VAL A 22 66.84 37.30 155.91
CA VAL A 22 65.49 37.73 155.50
C VAL A 22 65.44 37.99 153.98
N LEU A 23 66.40 38.73 153.42
CA LEU A 23 66.47 39.00 151.99
C LEU A 23 66.69 37.72 151.17
N PHE A 24 67.55 36.82 151.64
CA PHE A 24 67.80 35.53 151.00
C PHE A 24 66.53 34.67 151.01
N PHE A 25 65.77 34.67 152.12
CA PHE A 25 64.50 33.98 152.21
C PHE A 25 63.48 34.55 151.22
N PHE A 26 63.29 35.87 151.16
CA PHE A 26 62.41 36.50 150.18
C PHE A 26 62.86 36.21 148.74
N ALA A 27 64.15 36.35 148.43
CA ALA A 27 64.68 36.05 147.10
C ALA A 27 64.44 34.59 146.69
N THR A 28 64.59 33.65 147.63
CA THR A 28 64.34 32.23 147.39
C THR A 28 62.85 31.94 147.14
N VAL A 29 61.95 32.56 147.92
CA VAL A 29 60.50 32.44 147.70
C VAL A 29 60.09 33.00 146.34
N PHE A 30 60.59 34.18 145.96
CA PHE A 30 60.34 34.78 144.64
C PHE A 30 60.91 33.91 143.50
N PHE A 31 62.11 33.36 143.68
CA PHE A 31 62.72 32.47 142.69
C PHE A 31 61.90 31.21 142.47
N ILE A 32 61.42 30.57 143.54
CA ILE A 32 60.53 29.39 143.45
C ILE A 32 59.22 29.76 142.75
N HIS A 33 58.56 30.86 143.14
CA HIS A 33 57.33 31.31 142.50
C HIS A 33 57.53 31.56 140.98
N PHE A 34 58.61 32.27 140.62
CA PHE A 34 58.90 32.59 139.22
C PHE A 34 59.24 31.34 138.41
N MET A 35 59.99 30.38 138.97
CA MET A 35 60.27 29.11 138.31
C MET A 35 59.01 28.28 138.12
N VAL A 36 58.15 28.17 139.13
CA VAL A 36 56.86 27.47 139.02
C VAL A 36 55.97 28.12 137.96
N GLN A 37 55.93 29.46 137.91
CA GLN A 37 55.15 30.19 136.91
C GLN A 37 55.72 30.01 135.50
N ARG A 38 57.05 30.07 135.34
CA ARG A 38 57.72 29.82 134.06
C ARG A 38 57.47 28.41 133.54
N ASP A 39 57.59 27.40 134.40
CA ASP A 39 57.35 26.00 134.03
C ASP A 39 55.88 25.74 133.69
N LYS A 40 54.95 26.40 134.41
CA LYS A 40 53.51 26.38 134.07
C LYS A 40 53.25 26.99 132.69
N THR A 41 53.79 28.17 132.40
CA THR A 41 53.65 28.82 131.09
C THR A 41 54.32 28.02 129.97
N ALA A 42 55.48 27.39 130.22
CA ALA A 42 56.16 26.54 129.24
C ALA A 42 55.36 25.27 128.92
N LYS A 43 54.75 24.64 129.93
CA LYS A 43 53.82 23.52 129.74
C LYS A 43 52.57 23.96 128.97
N GLU A 44 51.93 25.06 129.36
CA GLU A 44 50.77 25.62 128.65
C GLU A 44 51.08 25.93 127.19
N LEU A 45 52.25 26.49 126.88
CA LEU A 45 52.67 26.78 125.50
C LEU A 45 52.93 25.51 124.70
N THR A 46 53.52 24.48 125.31
CA THR A 46 53.73 23.17 124.67
C THR A 46 52.41 22.46 124.41
N ASP A 47 51.49 22.50 125.38
CA ASP A 47 50.14 21.94 125.26
C ASP A 47 49.31 22.69 124.21
N LEU A 48 49.39 24.03 124.17
CA LEU A 48 48.76 24.84 123.11
C LEU A 48 49.33 24.48 121.75
N ARG A 49 50.67 24.46 121.59
CA ARG A 49 51.30 24.05 120.32
C ARG A 49 50.88 22.67 119.89
N GLY A 50 50.82 21.70 120.82
CA GLY A 50 50.35 20.34 120.55
C GLY A 50 48.86 20.27 120.15
N LYS A 51 48.02 21.16 120.68
CA LYS A 51 46.61 21.27 120.28
C LYS A 51 46.44 21.95 118.92
N TYR A 52 47.13 23.05 118.65
CA TYR A 52 47.03 23.78 117.38
C TYR A 52 47.62 22.98 116.21
N ALA A 53 48.72 22.25 116.41
CA ALA A 53 49.33 21.40 115.38
C ALA A 53 48.38 20.31 114.85
N LYS A 54 47.34 19.92 115.61
CA LYS A 54 46.30 18.98 115.16
C LYS A 54 45.24 19.61 114.26
N VAL A 55 45.19 20.94 114.19
CA VAL A 55 44.17 21.71 113.45
C VAL A 55 44.78 22.45 112.27
N ALA A 56 45.95 23.09 112.45
CA ALA A 56 46.67 23.80 111.40
C ALA A 56 48.18 23.85 111.68
N THR A 57 48.97 23.86 110.61
CA THR A 57 50.41 24.12 110.68
C THR A 57 50.70 25.63 110.69
N GLU A 58 51.86 26.06 111.21
CA GLU A 58 52.23 27.49 111.24
C GLU A 58 52.22 28.13 109.84
N GLY A 59 52.60 27.38 108.79
CA GLY A 59 52.52 27.86 107.40
C GLY A 59 51.09 28.02 106.89
N GLN A 60 50.15 27.17 107.31
CA GLN A 60 48.73 27.30 106.98
C GLN A 60 48.06 28.46 107.72
N LEU A 61 48.54 28.80 108.91
CA LEU A 61 48.06 29.97 109.67
C LEU A 61 48.46 31.30 109.02
N ALA A 62 49.50 31.30 108.18
CA ALA A 62 49.94 32.45 107.40
C ALA A 62 49.51 32.37 105.92
N SER A 63 48.64 31.44 105.54
CA SER A 63 48.26 31.23 104.14
C SER A 63 47.20 32.23 103.67
N ASP A 64 47.27 32.59 102.39
CA ASP A 64 46.24 33.41 101.72
C ASP A 64 44.87 32.75 101.73
N GLU A 65 44.81 31.41 101.73
CA GLU A 65 43.56 30.65 101.81
C GLU A 65 42.84 30.87 103.14
N LEU A 66 43.58 30.85 104.26
CA LEU A 66 42.99 31.13 105.57
C LEU A 66 42.55 32.59 105.67
N ASN A 67 43.32 33.53 105.10
CA ASN A 67 42.92 34.93 105.04
C ASN A 67 41.61 35.11 104.27
N ARG A 68 41.43 34.43 103.13
CA ARG A 68 40.16 34.45 102.37
C ARG A 68 38.98 33.89 103.18
N VAL A 69 39.20 32.84 103.98
CA VAL A 69 38.16 32.30 104.87
C VAL A 69 37.84 33.28 105.99
N LEU A 70 38.85 33.95 106.55
CA LEU A 70 38.66 34.97 107.58
C LEU A 70 37.95 36.22 107.04
N ASP A 71 38.23 36.62 105.79
CA ASP A 71 37.57 37.75 105.12
C ASP A 71 36.05 37.55 105.01
N LEU A 72 35.58 36.30 104.88
CA LEU A 72 34.16 35.96 104.84
C LEU A 72 33.41 36.33 106.12
N ARG A 73 34.10 36.55 107.24
CA ARG A 73 33.50 37.06 108.47
C ARG A 73 32.93 38.47 108.32
N SER A 74 33.32 39.19 107.26
CA SER A 74 32.70 40.46 106.90
C SER A 74 31.25 40.29 106.43
N SER A 75 30.86 39.08 106.01
CA SER A 75 29.48 38.76 105.62
C SER A 75 28.62 38.47 106.86
N PRO A 76 27.34 38.91 106.88
CA PRO A 76 26.44 38.71 108.01
C PRO A 76 26.31 37.23 108.44
N GLU A 77 26.35 36.32 107.48
CA GLU A 77 26.20 34.87 107.64
C GLU A 77 27.35 34.19 108.42
N TYR A 78 28.55 34.78 108.40
CA TYR A 78 29.77 34.21 108.99
C TYR A 78 30.38 35.07 110.09
N SER A 79 29.80 36.25 110.38
CA SER A 79 30.30 37.26 111.33
C SER A 79 30.75 36.70 112.70
N ASN A 80 29.99 35.78 113.27
CA ASN A 80 30.24 35.17 114.58
C ASN A 80 30.88 33.77 114.53
N LYS A 81 31.34 33.31 113.36
CA LYS A 81 31.90 31.97 113.16
C LYS A 81 33.43 31.99 113.18
N THR A 82 34.05 30.93 113.70
CA THR A 82 35.50 30.72 113.55
C THR A 82 35.83 30.31 112.12
N ALA A 83 37.10 30.40 111.70
CA ALA A 83 37.50 29.93 110.36
C ALA A 83 37.14 28.45 110.12
N VAL A 84 37.22 27.62 111.16
CA VAL A 84 36.81 26.20 111.10
C VAL A 84 35.30 26.08 110.89
N ASP A 85 34.49 26.87 111.60
CA ASP A 85 33.03 26.84 111.43
C ASP A 85 32.60 27.29 110.03
N ILE A 86 33.31 28.27 109.44
CA ILE A 86 33.07 28.74 108.08
C ILE A 86 33.39 27.63 107.08
N LEU A 87 34.55 26.98 107.21
CA LEU A 87 34.94 25.87 106.33
C LEU A 87 33.97 24.69 106.44
N LEU A 88 33.51 24.35 107.66
CA LEU A 88 32.51 23.31 107.86
C LEU A 88 31.17 23.69 107.21
N THR A 89 30.72 24.95 107.37
CA THR A 89 29.50 25.46 106.73
C THR A 89 29.60 25.41 105.21
N GLN A 90 30.69 25.93 104.62
CA GLN A 90 30.91 25.90 103.17
C GLN A 90 30.94 24.47 102.61
N ARG A 91 31.56 23.54 103.36
CA ARG A 91 31.59 22.12 102.98
C ARG A 91 30.20 21.50 103.00
N GLU A 92 29.38 21.81 103.99
CA GLU A 92 27.98 21.34 104.08
C GLU A 92 27.09 21.98 103.02
N ASP A 93 27.26 23.26 102.72
CA ASP A 93 26.51 23.95 101.67
C ASP A 93 26.86 23.40 100.28
N LEU A 94 28.14 23.08 100.03
CA LEU A 94 28.55 22.40 98.80
C LEU A 94 27.95 21.00 98.70
N ALA A 95 28.01 20.22 99.79
CA ALA A 95 27.39 18.89 99.85
C ALA A 95 25.88 18.96 99.58
N ARG A 96 25.19 19.96 100.15
CA ARG A 96 23.76 20.23 99.91
C ARG A 96 23.49 20.67 98.48
N ALA A 97 24.32 21.51 97.88
CA ALA A 97 24.15 21.95 96.49
C ALA A 97 24.29 20.79 95.49
N ILE A 98 25.11 19.79 95.81
CA ILE A 98 25.34 18.61 94.97
C ILE A 98 24.19 17.60 95.09
N VAL A 99 23.75 17.28 96.31
CA VAL A 99 22.78 16.19 96.57
C VAL A 99 21.34 16.71 96.70
N GLY A 100 21.16 17.99 97.00
CA GLY A 100 19.86 18.63 97.29
C GLY A 100 19.40 18.51 98.75
N SER A 101 20.20 17.88 99.62
CA SER A 101 19.89 17.67 101.04
C SER A 101 21.13 17.83 101.92
N SER A 102 20.95 18.19 103.20
CA SER A 102 22.06 18.30 104.16
C SER A 102 22.65 16.91 104.45
N VAL A 103 23.83 16.64 103.88
CA VAL A 103 24.58 15.39 104.05
C VAL A 103 26.05 15.71 104.35
N THR A 104 26.78 14.72 104.83
CA THR A 104 28.24 14.86 104.99
C THR A 104 28.94 14.95 103.64
N TYR A 105 30.16 15.51 103.62
CA TYR A 105 30.98 15.57 102.41
C TYR A 105 31.23 14.19 101.78
N GLU A 106 31.46 13.17 102.61
CA GLU A 106 31.71 11.80 102.16
C GLU A 106 30.46 11.20 101.48
N GLU A 107 29.28 11.43 102.06
CA GLU A 107 28.00 11.01 101.46
C GLU A 107 27.73 11.73 100.14
N ALA A 108 28.02 13.03 100.05
CA ALA A 108 27.89 13.77 98.80
C ALA A 108 28.84 13.25 97.70
N THR A 109 30.07 12.91 98.06
CA THR A 109 31.02 12.32 97.09
C THR A 109 30.56 10.94 96.62
N LYS A 110 30.06 10.09 97.54
CA LYS A 110 29.48 8.79 97.18
C LYS A 110 28.26 8.94 96.27
N ALA A 111 27.40 9.92 96.52
CA ALA A 111 26.22 10.19 95.70
C ALA A 111 26.60 10.62 94.27
N ILE A 112 27.62 11.48 94.10
CA ILE A 112 28.12 11.86 92.76
C ILE A 112 28.62 10.63 92.01
N LEU A 113 29.46 9.81 92.64
CA LEU A 113 30.02 8.61 92.01
C LEU A 113 28.93 7.62 91.61
N ALA A 114 27.96 7.40 92.49
CA ALA A 114 26.81 6.53 92.22
C ALA A 114 25.95 7.07 91.06
N ALA A 115 25.70 8.37 91.01
CA ALA A 115 24.94 9.02 89.93
C ALA A 115 25.68 8.95 88.59
N ALA A 116 27.00 9.16 88.59
CA ALA A 116 27.83 9.02 87.38
C ALA A 116 27.84 7.59 86.85
N GLU A 117 27.93 6.58 87.73
CA GLU A 117 27.86 5.16 87.34
C GLU A 117 26.46 4.74 86.85
N ASP A 118 25.38 5.21 87.47
CA ASP A 118 24.03 4.95 86.99
C ASP A 118 23.79 5.58 85.60
N ALA A 119 24.28 6.81 85.40
CA ALA A 119 24.25 7.47 84.10
C ALA A 119 25.03 6.68 83.04
N ARG A 120 26.21 6.12 83.36
CA ARG A 120 27.00 5.27 82.44
C ARG A 120 26.27 4.01 82.03
N LYS A 121 25.53 3.38 82.95
CA LYS A 121 24.76 2.16 82.66
C LYS A 121 23.56 2.43 81.77
N LYS A 122 22.89 3.57 81.97
CA LYS A 122 21.65 3.92 81.27
C LYS A 122 21.89 4.62 79.94
N VAL A 123 22.97 5.39 79.82
CA VAL A 123 23.32 6.16 78.62
C VAL A 123 24.46 5.46 77.89
N GLN A 124 24.09 4.63 76.92
CA GLN A 124 25.06 3.98 76.03
C GLN A 124 25.61 4.97 75.02
N GLY A 125 26.91 4.85 74.69
CA GLY A 125 27.57 5.63 73.65
C GLY A 125 28.16 6.98 74.07
N VAL A 126 28.01 7.36 75.34
CA VAL A 126 28.53 8.63 75.88
C VAL A 126 29.63 8.36 76.91
N THR A 127 30.77 9.03 76.79
CA THR A 127 31.84 8.96 77.79
C THR A 127 31.54 9.92 78.94
N ILE A 128 31.17 9.36 80.10
CA ILE A 128 30.84 10.15 81.31
C ILE A 128 32.06 10.16 82.24
N PRO A 129 32.64 11.32 82.61
CA PRO A 129 33.74 11.40 83.57
C PRO A 129 33.31 10.94 84.98
N ALA A 130 34.09 10.08 85.64
CA ALA A 130 33.73 9.54 86.96
C ALA A 130 33.95 10.53 88.11
N ASP A 131 34.85 11.48 87.92
CA ASP A 131 35.45 12.34 88.95
C ASP A 131 34.95 13.79 88.88
N SER A 132 34.09 14.12 87.92
CA SER A 132 33.54 15.46 87.74
C SER A 132 32.03 15.45 87.59
N ALA A 133 31.33 16.01 88.59
CA ALA A 133 29.89 16.25 88.52
C ALA A 133 29.53 17.18 87.35
N VAL A 134 30.31 18.24 87.15
CA VAL A 134 30.12 19.19 86.04
C VAL A 134 30.35 18.51 84.69
N GLY A 135 31.38 17.67 84.58
CA GLY A 135 31.66 16.89 83.38
C GLY A 135 30.52 15.92 83.03
N THR A 136 29.96 15.24 84.04
CA THR A 136 28.81 14.34 83.88
C THR A 136 27.57 15.08 83.39
N ILE A 137 27.24 16.22 84.01
CA ILE A 137 26.08 17.04 83.61
C ILE A 137 26.25 17.55 82.17
N ARG A 138 27.45 18.01 81.80
CA ARG A 138 27.73 18.52 80.45
C ARG A 138 27.58 17.43 79.39
N ALA A 139 28.16 16.25 79.63
CA ALA A 139 28.05 15.13 78.70
C ALA A 139 26.59 14.68 78.49
N LEU A 140 25.80 14.62 79.58
CA LEU A 140 24.38 14.29 79.50
C LEU A 140 23.56 15.37 78.78
N ALA A 141 23.86 16.65 79.01
CA ALA A 141 23.19 17.76 78.35
C ALA A 141 23.47 17.78 76.83
N GLU A 142 24.72 17.52 76.43
CA GLU A 142 25.11 17.41 75.02
C GLU A 142 24.41 16.23 74.33
N GLU A 143 24.35 15.06 74.97
CA GLU A 143 23.62 13.90 74.45
C GLU A 143 22.10 14.16 74.35
N ALA A 144 21.51 14.80 75.36
CA ALA A 144 20.09 15.15 75.33
C ALA A 144 19.78 16.11 74.16
N ALA A 145 20.65 17.11 73.93
CA ALA A 145 20.54 18.00 72.79
C ALA A 145 20.69 17.26 71.46
N ALA A 146 21.65 16.34 71.35
CA ALA A 146 21.85 15.52 70.15
C ALA A 146 20.61 14.64 69.85
N ARG A 147 20.03 13.99 70.86
CA ARG A 147 18.79 13.22 70.72
C ARG A 147 17.61 14.08 70.31
N LEU A 148 17.48 15.28 70.87
CA LEU A 148 16.40 16.20 70.52
C LEU A 148 16.51 16.65 69.05
N ASN A 149 17.73 16.93 68.58
CA ASN A 149 17.97 17.20 67.16
C ASN A 149 17.64 15.99 66.29
N ARG A 150 18.02 14.79 66.73
CA ARG A 150 17.71 13.55 65.99
C ARG A 150 16.21 13.29 65.89
N ILE A 151 15.45 13.55 66.96
CA ILE A 151 13.98 13.45 66.96
C ILE A 151 13.40 14.42 65.94
N LYS A 152 13.84 15.69 65.94
CA LYS A 152 13.38 16.68 64.94
C LYS A 152 13.70 16.26 63.51
N GLU A 153 14.89 15.74 63.25
CA GLU A 153 15.26 15.20 61.92
C GLU A 153 14.35 14.04 61.52
N LEU A 154 14.09 13.10 62.44
CA LEU A 154 13.22 11.95 62.18
C LEU A 154 11.77 12.37 61.94
N GLU A 155 11.26 13.37 62.67
CA GLU A 155 9.93 13.95 62.43
C GLU A 155 9.84 14.59 61.05
N GLN A 156 10.87 15.34 60.63
CA GLN A 156 10.93 15.91 59.28
C GLN A 156 10.98 14.83 58.21
N GLN A 157 11.78 13.78 58.41
CA GLN A 157 11.85 12.64 57.49
C GLN A 157 10.52 11.89 57.41
N LEU A 158 9.83 11.70 58.53
CA LEU A 158 8.54 11.04 58.59
C LEU A 158 7.46 11.86 57.89
N ALA A 159 7.45 13.19 58.07
CA ALA A 159 6.56 14.09 57.36
C ALA A 159 6.81 14.05 55.84
N ALA A 160 8.08 14.10 55.42
CA ALA A 160 8.45 14.02 54.01
C ALA A 160 8.07 12.66 53.40
N ALA A 161 8.34 11.54 54.09
CA ALA A 161 7.98 10.20 53.63
C ALA A 161 6.47 10.01 53.54
N THR A 162 5.71 10.57 54.48
CA THR A 162 4.25 10.54 54.46
C THR A 162 3.69 11.34 53.28
N SER A 163 4.22 12.53 53.03
CA SER A 163 3.86 13.35 51.87
C SER A 163 4.18 12.65 50.55
N GLN A 164 5.37 12.05 50.44
CA GLN A 164 5.77 11.30 49.25
C GLN A 164 4.85 10.11 49.00
N ARG A 165 4.52 9.34 50.04
CA ARG A 165 3.59 8.21 49.95
C ARG A 165 2.20 8.66 49.50
N GLN A 166 1.68 9.77 50.05
CA GLN A 166 0.38 10.31 49.64
C GLN A 166 0.40 10.73 48.15
N ALA A 167 1.46 11.39 47.69
CA ALA A 167 1.61 11.76 46.29
C ALA A 167 1.66 10.52 45.38
N THR A 168 2.41 9.48 45.75
CA THR A 168 2.47 8.22 44.98
C THR A 168 1.13 7.49 44.96
N VAL A 169 0.40 7.46 46.08
CA VAL A 169 -0.95 6.87 46.13
C VAL A 169 -1.92 7.64 45.23
N ALA A 170 -1.90 8.98 45.28
CA ALA A 170 -2.73 9.81 44.43
C ALA A 170 -2.40 9.60 42.93
N GLN A 171 -1.12 9.52 42.58
CA GLN A 171 -0.67 9.24 41.22
C GLN A 171 -1.12 7.84 40.75
N GLY A 172 -0.98 6.82 41.60
CA GLY A 172 -1.44 5.47 41.29
C GLY A 172 -2.96 5.40 41.11
N GLN A 173 -3.73 6.09 41.95
CA GLN A 173 -5.18 6.18 41.81
C GLN A 173 -5.59 6.90 40.52
N ALA A 174 -4.90 7.97 40.14
CA ALA A 174 -5.13 8.67 38.88
C ALA A 174 -4.84 7.76 37.66
N GLN A 175 -3.73 7.01 37.68
CA GLN A 175 -3.42 6.05 36.61
C GLN A 175 -4.45 4.91 36.52
N VAL A 176 -4.92 4.39 37.65
CA VAL A 176 -5.97 3.35 37.66
C VAL A 176 -7.27 3.89 37.09
N ALA A 177 -7.68 5.11 37.47
CA ALA A 177 -8.88 5.75 36.94
C ALA A 177 -8.76 6.00 35.42
N GLU A 178 -7.59 6.43 34.95
CA GLU A 178 -7.30 6.62 33.53
C GLU A 178 -7.38 5.30 32.75
N LEU A 179 -6.73 4.24 33.25
CA LEU A 179 -6.78 2.91 32.64
C LEU A 179 -8.20 2.34 32.62
N GLN A 180 -8.98 2.52 33.68
CA GLN A 180 -10.38 2.13 33.72
C GLN A 180 -11.20 2.87 32.65
N ALA A 181 -11.02 4.19 32.52
CA ALA A 181 -11.68 4.97 31.48
C ALA A 181 -11.29 4.51 30.06
N GLN A 182 -10.02 4.15 29.84
CA GLN A 182 -9.55 3.60 28.57
C GLN A 182 -10.16 2.21 28.28
N ILE A 183 -10.26 1.33 29.29
CA ILE A 183 -10.90 0.01 29.16
C ILE A 183 -12.38 0.17 28.82
N GLU A 184 -13.10 1.06 29.50
CA GLU A 184 -14.50 1.34 29.19
C GLU A 184 -14.69 1.89 27.77
N ALA A 185 -13.83 2.83 27.35
CA ALA A 185 -13.86 3.36 25.99
C ALA A 185 -13.58 2.28 24.94
N LEU A 186 -12.61 1.39 25.21
CA LEU A 186 -12.28 0.28 24.33
C LEU A 186 -13.44 -0.73 24.24
N ASN A 187 -14.05 -1.09 25.37
CA ASN A 187 -15.21 -1.96 25.41
C ASN A 187 -16.40 -1.39 24.62
N ARG A 188 -16.63 -0.07 24.69
CA ARG A 188 -17.64 0.60 23.85
C ARG A 188 -17.32 0.50 22.37
N LYS A 189 -16.06 0.70 21.97
CA LYS A 189 -15.63 0.53 20.57
C LYS A 189 -15.82 -0.90 20.09
N VAL A 190 -15.42 -1.89 20.88
CA VAL A 190 -15.60 -3.31 20.54
C VAL A 190 -17.09 -3.64 20.38
N ALA A 191 -17.96 -3.17 21.27
CA ALA A 191 -19.40 -3.38 21.15
C ALA A 191 -19.98 -2.73 19.87
N GLN A 192 -19.54 -1.51 19.53
CA GLN A 192 -19.93 -0.83 18.29
C GLN A 192 -19.45 -1.59 17.05
N GLU A 193 -18.20 -2.04 17.02
CA GLU A 193 -17.65 -2.81 15.90
C GLU A 193 -18.36 -4.16 15.73
N GLN A 194 -18.70 -4.83 16.84
CA GLN A 194 -19.49 -6.07 16.80
C GLN A 194 -20.90 -5.82 16.23
N GLU A 195 -21.55 -4.71 16.60
CA GLU A 195 -22.86 -4.37 16.04
C GLU A 195 -22.78 -4.05 14.54
N VAL A 196 -21.76 -3.31 14.12
CA VAL A 196 -21.50 -3.02 12.69
C VAL A 196 -21.21 -4.31 11.92
N ALA A 197 -20.38 -5.20 12.44
CA ALA A 197 -20.09 -6.48 11.83
C ALA A 197 -21.35 -7.35 11.74
N ALA A 198 -22.18 -7.41 12.80
CA ALA A 198 -23.44 -8.15 12.77
C ALA A 198 -24.43 -7.58 11.74
N LYS A 199 -24.51 -6.25 11.60
CA LYS A 199 -25.32 -5.61 10.54
C LYS A 199 -24.79 -5.96 9.15
N ALA A 200 -23.48 -5.86 8.93
CA ALA A 200 -22.86 -6.18 7.64
C ALA A 200 -23.05 -7.65 7.25
N ILE A 201 -22.99 -8.58 8.22
CA ILE A 201 -23.28 -10.00 7.98
C ILE A 201 -24.74 -10.18 7.58
N ARG A 202 -25.70 -9.60 8.31
CA ARG A 202 -27.13 -9.68 7.97
C ARG A 202 -27.44 -9.09 6.58
N GLU A 203 -26.82 -7.98 6.23
CA GLU A 203 -26.97 -7.35 4.91
C GLU A 203 -26.40 -8.24 3.81
N LYS A 204 -25.23 -8.84 4.03
CA LYS A 204 -24.65 -9.80 3.08
C LYS A 204 -25.50 -11.05 2.93
N ASP A 205 -25.98 -11.63 4.03
CA ASP A 205 -26.85 -12.81 3.99
C ASP A 205 -28.14 -12.52 3.22
N LYS A 206 -28.74 -11.34 3.44
CA LYS A 206 -29.89 -10.89 2.68
C LYS A 206 -29.58 -10.71 1.19
N ALA A 207 -28.45 -10.06 0.86
CA ALA A 207 -28.04 -9.87 -0.53
C ALA A 207 -27.75 -11.21 -1.24
N LEU A 208 -27.18 -12.20 -0.54
CA LEU A 208 -26.96 -13.54 -1.06
C LEU A 208 -28.28 -14.28 -1.28
N ALA A 209 -29.23 -14.18 -0.34
CA ALA A 209 -30.56 -14.77 -0.51
C ALA A 209 -31.32 -14.13 -1.70
N ASP A 210 -31.28 -12.80 -1.82
CA ASP A 210 -31.88 -12.06 -2.93
C ASP A 210 -31.21 -12.46 -4.28
N LEU A 211 -29.89 -12.61 -4.30
CA LEU A 211 -29.14 -13.04 -5.50
C LEU A 211 -29.46 -14.48 -5.89
N ASP A 212 -29.61 -15.39 -4.92
CA ASP A 212 -29.95 -16.79 -5.19
C ASP A 212 -31.39 -16.92 -5.68
N GLU A 213 -32.32 -16.14 -5.14
CA GLU A 213 -33.69 -16.08 -5.64
C GLU A 213 -33.74 -15.49 -7.06
N GLN A 214 -33.00 -14.41 -7.31
CA GLN A 214 -32.89 -13.82 -8.64
C GLN A 214 -32.28 -14.80 -9.65
N ARG A 215 -31.24 -15.54 -9.27
CA ARG A 215 -30.66 -16.60 -10.11
C ARG A 215 -31.67 -17.71 -10.40
N ARG A 216 -32.48 -18.12 -9.42
CA ARG A 216 -33.55 -19.10 -9.66
C ARG A 216 -34.59 -18.57 -10.65
N MET A 217 -35.01 -17.31 -10.50
CA MET A 217 -35.91 -16.67 -11.44
C MET A 217 -35.31 -16.57 -12.84
N ASP A 218 -34.07 -16.12 -12.97
CA ASP A 218 -33.37 -15.98 -14.25
C ASP A 218 -33.17 -17.33 -14.93
N VAL A 219 -32.82 -18.38 -14.17
CA VAL A 219 -32.72 -19.74 -14.71
C VAL A 219 -34.08 -20.26 -15.15
N SER A 220 -35.15 -20.01 -14.39
CA SER A 220 -36.51 -20.40 -14.76
C SER A 220 -36.98 -19.67 -16.01
N GLN A 221 -36.82 -18.35 -16.06
CA GLN A 221 -37.17 -17.52 -17.22
C GLN A 221 -36.32 -17.87 -18.44
N GLY A 222 -35.02 -18.12 -18.25
CA GLY A 222 -34.11 -18.58 -19.28
C GLY A 222 -34.48 -19.96 -19.82
N ALA A 223 -34.89 -20.89 -18.96
CA ALA A 223 -35.37 -22.21 -19.37
C ALA A 223 -36.69 -22.13 -20.13
N GLU A 224 -37.63 -21.30 -19.68
CA GLU A 224 -38.89 -21.04 -20.40
C GLU A 224 -38.66 -20.38 -21.76
N ALA A 225 -37.78 -19.37 -21.81
CA ALA A 225 -37.41 -18.70 -23.05
C ALA A 225 -36.68 -19.65 -24.01
N ALA A 226 -35.76 -20.48 -23.51
CA ALA A 226 -35.08 -21.51 -24.29
C ALA A 226 -36.05 -22.55 -24.84
N ASN A 227 -37.03 -22.98 -24.05
CA ASN A 227 -38.09 -23.89 -24.51
C ASN A 227 -38.97 -23.25 -25.59
N LYS A 228 -39.36 -21.98 -25.43
CA LYS A 228 -40.10 -21.23 -26.46
C LYS A 228 -39.26 -21.08 -27.74
N LEU A 229 -38.00 -20.66 -27.63
CA LEU A 229 -37.10 -20.55 -28.78
C LEU A 229 -36.86 -21.91 -29.45
N MET A 230 -36.75 -23.01 -28.69
CA MET A 230 -36.62 -24.34 -29.27
C MET A 230 -37.87 -24.74 -30.06
N GLN A 231 -39.06 -24.45 -29.55
CA GLN A 231 -40.32 -24.68 -30.26
C GLN A 231 -40.42 -23.83 -31.52
N GLU A 232 -40.11 -22.53 -31.44
CA GLU A 232 -40.07 -21.62 -32.58
C GLU A 232 -39.02 -22.06 -33.60
N LEU A 233 -37.82 -22.45 -33.16
CA LEU A 233 -36.74 -22.90 -34.04
C LEU A 233 -37.08 -24.23 -34.70
N ALA A 234 -37.82 -25.12 -34.02
CA ALA A 234 -38.37 -26.32 -34.64
C ALA A 234 -39.42 -25.98 -35.71
N MET A 235 -40.33 -25.04 -35.44
CA MET A 235 -41.33 -24.56 -36.40
C MET A 235 -40.66 -23.87 -37.60
N VAL A 236 -39.77 -22.91 -37.37
CA VAL A 236 -39.03 -22.19 -38.41
C VAL A 236 -38.15 -23.15 -39.21
N LYS A 237 -37.51 -24.15 -38.60
CA LYS A 237 -36.77 -25.18 -39.36
C LYS A 237 -37.71 -26.01 -40.24
N ALA A 238 -38.88 -26.39 -39.74
CA ALA A 238 -39.87 -27.12 -40.53
C ALA A 238 -40.38 -26.27 -41.70
N ASP A 239 -40.69 -25.00 -41.45
CA ASP A 239 -41.10 -24.03 -42.47
C ASP A 239 -39.99 -23.76 -43.47
N LEU A 240 -38.75 -23.58 -43.02
CA LEU A 240 -37.60 -23.35 -43.90
C LEU A 240 -37.29 -24.59 -44.74
N ALA A 241 -37.44 -25.80 -44.20
CA ALA A 241 -37.34 -27.03 -44.98
C ALA A 241 -38.46 -27.11 -46.03
N LYS A 242 -39.69 -26.73 -45.68
CA LYS A 242 -40.82 -26.67 -46.61
C LYS A 242 -40.59 -25.63 -47.71
N MET A 243 -40.26 -24.40 -47.35
CA MET A 243 -39.95 -23.30 -48.27
C MET A 243 -38.74 -23.62 -49.15
N ARG A 244 -37.72 -24.31 -48.63
CA ARG A 244 -36.61 -24.82 -49.46
C ARG A 244 -37.09 -25.83 -50.49
N ARG A 245 -37.89 -26.83 -50.10
CA ARG A 245 -38.46 -27.78 -51.06
C ARG A 245 -39.34 -27.10 -52.11
N GLU A 246 -40.14 -26.12 -51.70
CA GLU A 246 -40.99 -25.35 -52.62
C GLU A 246 -40.14 -24.50 -53.57
N ARG A 247 -39.11 -23.82 -53.06
CA ARG A 247 -38.18 -23.04 -53.86
C ARG A 247 -37.33 -23.90 -54.78
N ASP A 248 -36.87 -25.07 -54.34
CA ASP A 248 -36.11 -26.00 -55.17
C ASP A 248 -37.02 -26.63 -56.24
N ALA A 249 -38.27 -26.94 -55.90
CA ALA A 249 -39.27 -27.40 -56.88
C ALA A 249 -39.64 -26.30 -57.88
N ALA A 250 -39.80 -25.05 -57.43
CA ALA A 250 -40.06 -23.91 -58.30
C ALA A 250 -38.85 -23.58 -59.18
N LYS A 251 -37.63 -23.59 -58.61
CA LYS A 251 -36.37 -23.42 -59.32
C LYS A 251 -36.16 -24.53 -60.34
N SER A 252 -36.41 -25.79 -59.99
CA SER A 252 -36.32 -26.92 -60.92
C SER A 252 -37.35 -26.81 -62.05
N LYS A 253 -38.59 -26.40 -61.76
CA LYS A 253 -39.61 -26.13 -62.79
C LYS A 253 -39.21 -24.98 -63.71
N LEU A 254 -38.66 -23.89 -63.17
CA LEU A 254 -38.20 -22.75 -63.95
C LEU A 254 -36.95 -23.10 -64.79
N LEU A 255 -36.00 -23.85 -64.22
CA LEU A 255 -34.82 -24.35 -64.95
C LEU A 255 -35.23 -25.30 -66.09
N GLY A 256 -36.27 -26.12 -65.91
CA GLY A 256 -36.82 -26.98 -66.97
C GLY A 256 -37.59 -26.25 -68.07
N LEU A 257 -37.96 -24.98 -67.84
CA LEU A 257 -38.64 -24.11 -68.81
C LEU A 257 -37.65 -23.17 -69.53
N ARG A 258 -36.37 -23.15 -69.14
CA ARG A 258 -35.35 -22.35 -69.81
C ARG A 258 -35.03 -22.94 -71.19
N PRO A 259 -34.89 -22.11 -72.23
CA PRO A 259 -34.13 -22.46 -73.41
C PRO A 259 -32.71 -22.83 -72.96
N ASP A 260 -32.26 -24.03 -73.32
CA ASP A 260 -30.95 -24.52 -72.93
C ASP A 260 -29.85 -23.68 -73.59
N THR A 261 -29.16 -22.85 -72.81
CA THR A 261 -28.05 -22.00 -73.31
C THR A 261 -26.69 -22.69 -73.19
N VAL A 262 -26.62 -23.91 -72.64
CA VAL A 262 -25.36 -24.59 -72.27
C VAL A 262 -25.28 -26.03 -72.77
N GLY A 263 -26.41 -26.70 -73.03
CA GLY A 263 -26.43 -28.09 -73.44
C GLY A 263 -25.93 -28.28 -74.89
N PRO A 264 -25.19 -29.37 -75.14
CA PRO A 264 -24.61 -29.71 -76.45
C PRO A 264 -25.65 -30.25 -77.44
N THR A 265 -26.89 -29.74 -77.40
CA THR A 265 -27.89 -30.04 -78.42
C THR A 265 -27.64 -29.15 -79.61
N VAL A 266 -26.68 -29.53 -80.46
CA VAL A 266 -26.35 -28.94 -81.79
C VAL A 266 -26.59 -27.43 -81.81
N ARG A 267 -25.61 -26.63 -81.33
CA ARG A 267 -25.73 -25.17 -81.37
C ARG A 267 -26.05 -24.74 -82.80
N GLN A 268 -27.23 -24.16 -82.99
CA GLN A 268 -27.70 -23.78 -84.31
C GLN A 268 -26.88 -22.60 -84.81
N ALA A 269 -26.60 -22.60 -86.12
CA ALA A 269 -25.98 -21.46 -86.77
C ALA A 269 -26.87 -20.23 -86.68
N ASP A 270 -26.30 -19.09 -86.30
CA ASP A 270 -27.01 -17.82 -86.20
C ASP A 270 -27.28 -17.21 -87.59
N GLY A 271 -26.48 -17.60 -88.58
CA GLY A 271 -26.61 -17.18 -89.96
C GLY A 271 -25.62 -17.91 -90.86
N LYS A 272 -25.46 -17.39 -92.08
CA LYS A 272 -24.49 -17.86 -93.07
C LYS A 272 -23.96 -16.71 -93.90
N ILE A 273 -22.77 -16.92 -94.44
CA ILE A 273 -22.16 -16.06 -95.44
C ILE A 273 -22.91 -16.27 -96.76
N VAL A 274 -23.48 -15.20 -97.30
CA VAL A 274 -24.24 -15.22 -98.56
C VAL A 274 -23.45 -14.73 -99.75
N LYS A 275 -22.39 -13.95 -99.51
CA LYS A 275 -21.54 -13.42 -100.57
C LYS A 275 -20.17 -13.05 -100.04
N ILE A 276 -19.13 -13.34 -100.81
CA ILE A 276 -17.77 -12.85 -100.55
C ILE A 276 -17.44 -11.75 -101.55
N ALA A 277 -17.01 -10.59 -101.06
CA ALA A 277 -16.53 -9.47 -101.87
C ALA A 277 -15.00 -9.41 -101.85
N GLU A 278 -14.43 -8.59 -102.73
CA GLU A 278 -13.00 -8.37 -102.77
C GLU A 278 -12.49 -7.66 -101.50
N LYS A 279 -11.21 -7.88 -101.15
CA LYS A 279 -10.51 -7.22 -100.03
C LYS A 279 -11.00 -7.61 -98.62
N GLY A 280 -11.42 -8.86 -98.44
CA GLY A 280 -11.73 -9.41 -97.11
C GLY A 280 -13.06 -8.94 -96.53
N VAL A 281 -14.01 -8.58 -97.38
CA VAL A 281 -15.38 -8.21 -97.00
C VAL A 281 -16.32 -9.35 -97.34
N VAL A 282 -17.23 -9.69 -96.43
CA VAL A 282 -18.26 -10.72 -96.61
C VAL A 282 -19.62 -10.17 -96.25
N TYR A 283 -20.67 -10.72 -96.86
CA TYR A 283 -22.05 -10.40 -96.52
C TYR A 283 -22.68 -11.60 -95.84
N ILE A 284 -23.39 -11.35 -94.75
CA ILE A 284 -24.12 -12.37 -94.00
C ILE A 284 -25.63 -12.16 -94.14
N ASN A 285 -26.42 -13.22 -94.02
CA ASN A 285 -27.88 -13.18 -94.10
C ASN A 285 -28.56 -12.65 -92.81
N LEU A 286 -27.91 -11.71 -92.14
CA LEU A 286 -28.44 -11.02 -90.97
C LEU A 286 -28.59 -9.54 -91.31
N GLY A 287 -29.73 -8.94 -91.00
CA GLY A 287 -30.05 -7.56 -91.35
C GLY A 287 -30.88 -6.84 -90.30
N PHE A 288 -31.39 -5.66 -90.65
CA PHE A 288 -32.14 -4.80 -89.75
C PHE A 288 -33.35 -5.53 -89.14
N GLY A 289 -33.59 -5.31 -87.85
CA GLY A 289 -34.66 -5.98 -87.09
C GLY A 289 -34.30 -7.38 -86.58
N GLN A 290 -33.14 -7.93 -86.95
CA GLN A 290 -32.65 -9.22 -86.44
C GLN A 290 -31.67 -9.07 -85.27
N GLN A 291 -31.69 -7.93 -84.56
CA GLN A 291 -30.85 -7.67 -83.38
C GLN A 291 -29.33 -7.66 -83.65
N ILE A 292 -28.94 -7.41 -84.90
CA ILE A 292 -27.54 -7.23 -85.30
C ILE A 292 -27.15 -5.76 -85.27
N THR A 293 -25.95 -5.46 -84.75
CA THR A 293 -25.40 -4.09 -84.71
C THR A 293 -23.99 -4.02 -85.30
N PRO A 294 -23.58 -2.86 -85.83
CA PRO A 294 -22.19 -2.61 -86.17
C PRO A 294 -21.28 -2.88 -84.95
N GLY A 295 -20.11 -3.45 -85.21
CA GLY A 295 -19.14 -3.90 -84.21
C GLY A 295 -19.31 -5.36 -83.81
N MET A 296 -20.51 -5.96 -83.84
CA MET A 296 -20.67 -7.34 -83.38
C MET A 296 -19.82 -8.32 -84.20
N THR A 297 -19.19 -9.30 -83.54
CA THR A 297 -18.37 -10.30 -84.23
C THR A 297 -19.06 -11.64 -84.31
N PHE A 298 -18.70 -12.43 -85.31
CA PHE A 298 -19.13 -13.82 -85.40
C PHE A 298 -17.94 -14.72 -85.71
N THR A 299 -17.96 -15.92 -85.17
CA THR A 299 -17.05 -16.99 -85.55
C THR A 299 -17.63 -17.73 -86.76
N VAL A 300 -16.79 -17.98 -87.76
CA VAL A 300 -17.18 -18.64 -89.01
C VAL A 300 -16.82 -20.12 -88.95
N TYR A 301 -17.74 -20.98 -89.34
CA TYR A 301 -17.57 -22.43 -89.40
C TYR A 301 -17.91 -22.98 -90.77
N ASP A 302 -17.44 -24.20 -91.02
CA ASP A 302 -17.71 -24.91 -92.28
C ASP A 302 -19.21 -25.16 -92.49
N GLN A 303 -19.69 -24.94 -93.71
CA GLN A 303 -21.08 -25.21 -94.07
C GLN A 303 -21.52 -26.68 -93.90
N LEU A 304 -20.62 -27.65 -94.06
CA LEU A 304 -20.91 -29.09 -93.96
C LEU A 304 -20.87 -29.57 -92.51
N THR A 305 -19.87 -29.12 -91.76
CA THR A 305 -19.67 -29.53 -90.36
C THR A 305 -20.57 -28.74 -89.40
N GLY A 306 -20.95 -27.52 -89.76
CA GLY A 306 -21.67 -26.60 -88.88
C GLY A 306 -20.82 -26.17 -87.68
N VAL A 307 -21.48 -25.73 -86.60
CA VAL A 307 -20.79 -25.46 -85.33
C VAL A 307 -20.51 -26.81 -84.65
N PRO A 308 -19.25 -27.25 -84.53
CA PRO A 308 -18.93 -28.56 -83.98
C PRO A 308 -19.23 -28.60 -82.47
N GLN A 309 -19.32 -29.81 -81.91
CA GLN A 309 -19.30 -29.97 -80.46
C GLN A 309 -17.89 -29.68 -79.94
N LEU A 310 -17.78 -29.06 -78.77
CA LEU A 310 -16.50 -28.88 -78.09
C LEU A 310 -15.87 -30.25 -77.87
N THR A 311 -14.63 -30.46 -78.34
CA THR A 311 -13.87 -31.68 -78.08
C THR A 311 -13.59 -31.84 -76.58
N PRO A 312 -13.33 -33.05 -76.04
CA PRO A 312 -12.99 -33.23 -74.63
C PRO A 312 -11.79 -32.36 -74.19
N GLU A 313 -10.82 -32.16 -75.08
CA GLU A 313 -9.67 -31.29 -74.85
C GLU A 313 -10.03 -29.80 -74.87
N GLU A 314 -10.98 -29.36 -75.69
CA GLU A 314 -11.52 -27.99 -75.67
C GLU A 314 -12.45 -27.77 -74.47
N GLN A 315 -13.22 -28.79 -74.06
CA GLN A 315 -13.98 -28.77 -72.80
C GLN A 315 -13.06 -28.67 -71.58
N GLU A 316 -11.80 -29.10 -71.70
CA GLU A 316 -10.78 -29.04 -70.65
C GLU A 316 -9.87 -27.79 -70.75
N LYS A 317 -9.56 -27.33 -71.97
CA LYS A 317 -8.82 -26.07 -72.24
C LYS A 317 -9.67 -24.84 -71.95
N ASP A 318 -10.98 -24.93 -72.16
CA ASP A 318 -11.92 -23.94 -71.70
C ASP A 318 -12.33 -24.17 -70.26
N LEU A 319 -11.48 -23.56 -69.43
CA LEU A 319 -11.71 -23.08 -68.08
C LEU A 319 -11.42 -24.02 -66.94
N ARG A 320 -10.15 -23.95 -66.57
CA ARG A 320 -9.87 -23.61 -65.18
C ARG A 320 -9.79 -22.08 -65.02
N LEU A 321 -10.88 -21.46 -64.56
CA LEU A 321 -10.72 -20.75 -63.29
C LEU A 321 -10.36 -21.84 -62.27
N ASN A 322 -9.43 -21.60 -61.34
CA ASN A 322 -8.91 -22.64 -60.42
C ASN A 322 -9.99 -23.39 -59.58
N ASP A 323 -11.28 -23.09 -59.76
CA ASP A 323 -12.43 -23.51 -58.96
C ASP A 323 -13.54 -24.30 -59.70
N GLY A 324 -13.42 -24.57 -61.01
CA GLY A 324 -14.37 -25.46 -61.73
C GLY A 324 -15.65 -24.81 -62.29
N SER A 325 -15.68 -23.49 -62.48
CA SER A 325 -16.74 -22.80 -63.24
C SER A 325 -16.58 -22.94 -64.78
N ARG A 326 -17.66 -23.32 -65.48
CA ARG A 326 -17.71 -23.41 -66.96
C ARG A 326 -17.89 -22.01 -67.55
N LEU A 327 -16.90 -21.50 -68.26
CA LEU A 327 -17.03 -20.26 -69.04
C LEU A 327 -17.29 -20.62 -70.49
N LEU A 328 -18.28 -19.94 -71.07
CA LEU A 328 -18.87 -20.41 -72.31
C LEU A 328 -17.94 -20.11 -73.47
N THR A 329 -17.59 -21.11 -74.27
CA THR A 329 -16.71 -20.91 -75.43
C THR A 329 -17.26 -21.60 -76.65
N LEU A 330 -17.00 -20.96 -77.78
CA LEU A 330 -17.23 -21.51 -79.09
C LEU A 330 -15.98 -22.29 -79.54
N PRO A 331 -16.12 -23.47 -80.17
CA PRO A 331 -15.00 -24.19 -80.75
C PRO A 331 -14.21 -23.31 -81.73
N GLU A 332 -12.94 -23.63 -81.98
CA GLU A 332 -12.15 -22.87 -82.94
C GLU A 332 -12.78 -22.94 -84.35
N GLY A 333 -13.07 -21.76 -84.92
CA GLY A 333 -13.65 -21.64 -86.25
C GLY A 333 -12.60 -21.50 -87.36
N LYS A 334 -13.08 -21.48 -88.61
CA LYS A 334 -12.29 -21.11 -89.80
C LYS A 334 -11.77 -19.67 -89.74
N GLY A 335 -12.48 -18.80 -89.02
CA GLY A 335 -12.13 -17.40 -88.88
C GLY A 335 -13.15 -16.62 -88.05
N SER A 336 -12.97 -15.31 -88.00
CA SER A 336 -13.88 -14.39 -87.33
C SER A 336 -14.16 -13.19 -88.23
N ILE A 337 -15.38 -12.70 -88.19
CA ILE A 337 -15.87 -11.55 -88.97
C ILE A 337 -16.47 -10.50 -88.03
N GLU A 338 -16.35 -9.22 -88.37
CA GLU A 338 -16.88 -8.07 -87.64
C GLU A 338 -17.92 -7.36 -88.51
N VAL A 339 -19.10 -7.07 -87.97
CA VAL A 339 -20.16 -6.35 -88.68
C VAL A 339 -19.77 -4.88 -88.82
N VAL A 340 -19.68 -4.38 -90.06
CA VAL A 340 -19.32 -2.98 -90.33
C VAL A 340 -20.56 -2.14 -90.62
N ARG A 341 -21.53 -2.71 -91.34
CA ARG A 341 -22.78 -2.03 -91.72
C ARG A 341 -23.93 -3.03 -91.75
N VAL A 342 -25.04 -2.63 -91.14
CA VAL A 342 -26.29 -3.42 -91.15
C VAL A 342 -27.19 -2.89 -92.26
N GLY A 343 -27.53 -3.74 -93.23
CA GLY A 343 -28.52 -3.46 -94.27
C GLY A 343 -29.89 -4.08 -93.95
N GLU A 344 -30.86 -3.97 -94.85
CA GLU A 344 -32.23 -4.46 -94.60
C GLU A 344 -32.31 -5.99 -94.48
N GLN A 345 -31.67 -6.72 -95.40
CA GLN A 345 -31.73 -8.20 -95.45
C GLN A 345 -30.34 -8.87 -95.32
N SER A 346 -29.27 -8.08 -95.41
CA SER A 346 -27.90 -8.55 -95.25
C SER A 346 -27.04 -7.49 -94.59
N SER A 347 -25.97 -7.92 -93.93
CA SER A 347 -25.01 -7.04 -93.28
C SER A 347 -23.64 -7.24 -93.91
N GLU A 348 -22.94 -6.13 -94.11
CA GLU A 348 -21.56 -6.09 -94.57
C GLU A 348 -20.64 -6.32 -93.36
N CYS A 349 -19.77 -7.32 -93.48
CA CYS A 349 -18.81 -7.70 -92.45
C CYS A 349 -17.39 -7.70 -93.00
N ARG A 350 -16.43 -7.38 -92.15
CA ARG A 350 -14.99 -7.46 -92.44
C ARG A 350 -14.43 -8.74 -91.82
N ILE A 351 -13.60 -9.48 -92.55
CA ILE A 351 -12.83 -10.60 -92.00
C ILE A 351 -11.73 -10.02 -91.10
N ILE A 352 -11.78 -10.35 -89.81
CA ILE A 352 -10.80 -9.89 -88.81
C ILE A 352 -9.74 -10.95 -88.52
N ARG A 353 -10.06 -12.24 -88.72
CA ARG A 353 -9.13 -13.36 -88.54
C ARG A 353 -9.49 -14.52 -89.47
N THR A 354 -8.48 -15.19 -90.02
CA THR A 354 -8.62 -16.49 -90.70
C THR A 354 -7.64 -17.46 -90.09
N SER A 355 -8.09 -18.68 -89.80
CA SER A 355 -7.25 -19.74 -89.25
C SER A 355 -6.26 -20.24 -90.30
N PRO A 356 -4.99 -20.54 -89.93
CA PRO A 356 -3.97 -20.97 -90.88
C PRO A 356 -4.43 -22.19 -91.71
N GLY A 357 -4.35 -22.08 -93.04
CA GLY A 357 -4.74 -23.16 -93.96
C GLY A 357 -6.25 -23.31 -94.18
N GLN A 358 -7.08 -22.47 -93.56
CA GLN A 358 -8.54 -22.43 -93.80
C GLN A 358 -8.92 -21.29 -94.73
N GLN A 359 -9.96 -21.48 -95.53
CA GLN A 359 -10.55 -20.44 -96.38
C GLN A 359 -12.03 -20.28 -96.03
N ILE A 360 -12.45 -19.02 -95.89
CA ILE A 360 -13.87 -18.65 -95.72
C ILE A 360 -14.53 -18.69 -97.10
N VAL A 361 -15.63 -19.42 -97.22
CA VAL A 361 -16.39 -19.61 -98.47
C VAL A 361 -17.86 -19.22 -98.32
N GLU A 362 -18.53 -18.97 -99.43
CA GLU A 362 -19.98 -18.76 -99.42
C GLU A 362 -20.69 -20.02 -98.92
N GLY A 363 -21.72 -19.83 -98.08
CA GLY A 363 -22.43 -20.90 -97.41
C GLY A 363 -21.89 -21.24 -96.01
N ASP A 364 -20.66 -20.85 -95.67
CA ASP A 364 -20.12 -21.03 -94.32
C ASP A 364 -21.05 -20.40 -93.28
N VAL A 365 -21.22 -21.11 -92.16
CA VAL A 365 -22.15 -20.70 -91.11
C VAL A 365 -21.47 -19.82 -90.08
N ILE A 366 -22.24 -18.96 -89.42
CA ILE A 366 -21.71 -18.05 -88.41
C ILE A 366 -22.39 -18.29 -87.07
N ALA A 367 -21.65 -18.10 -85.98
CA ALA A 367 -22.19 -18.17 -84.64
C ALA A 367 -21.56 -17.12 -83.70
N ASN A 368 -22.36 -16.62 -82.77
CA ASN A 368 -21.95 -15.73 -81.68
C ASN A 368 -22.63 -16.21 -80.38
N VAL A 369 -21.88 -16.19 -79.27
CA VAL A 369 -22.38 -16.72 -78.01
C VAL A 369 -23.57 -15.95 -77.43
N VAL A 370 -23.54 -14.65 -77.63
CA VAL A 370 -24.32 -13.67 -76.88
C VAL A 370 -25.39 -13.01 -77.75
N TYR A 371 -25.69 -13.62 -78.90
CA TYR A 371 -26.64 -13.12 -79.89
C TYR A 371 -27.66 -14.20 -80.23
N ASP A 372 -28.92 -13.78 -80.39
CA ASP A 372 -29.99 -14.57 -80.99
C ASP A 372 -30.95 -13.60 -81.70
N ARG A 373 -31.42 -13.97 -82.89
CA ARG A 373 -32.30 -13.13 -83.73
C ARG A 373 -33.71 -12.92 -83.12
N HIS A 374 -34.14 -13.80 -82.21
CA HIS A 374 -35.49 -13.87 -81.64
C HIS A 374 -35.50 -13.62 -80.13
N ILE A 375 -34.37 -13.79 -79.43
CA ILE A 375 -34.29 -13.72 -77.96
C ILE A 375 -33.41 -12.54 -77.52
N LYS A 376 -33.93 -11.73 -76.59
CA LYS A 376 -33.15 -10.69 -75.90
C LYS A 376 -32.60 -11.22 -74.59
N TYR A 377 -31.33 -11.62 -74.61
CA TYR A 377 -30.66 -12.14 -73.44
C TYR A 377 -30.55 -11.11 -72.31
N ALA A 378 -30.73 -11.59 -71.08
CA ALA A 378 -30.52 -10.83 -69.86
C ALA A 378 -29.11 -11.09 -69.30
N PHE A 379 -28.35 -10.02 -69.10
CA PHE A 379 -26.98 -10.05 -68.61
C PHE A 379 -26.90 -9.43 -67.23
N CYS A 380 -26.24 -10.12 -66.31
CA CYS A 380 -25.73 -9.50 -65.09
C CYS A 380 -24.27 -9.09 -65.32
N VAL A 381 -23.91 -7.86 -64.97
CA VAL A 381 -22.54 -7.35 -65.12
C VAL A 381 -21.98 -7.08 -63.74
N TYR A 382 -20.86 -7.72 -63.40
CA TYR A 382 -20.28 -7.61 -62.07
C TYR A 382 -18.76 -7.53 -62.12
N GLY A 383 -18.20 -6.69 -61.23
CA GLY A 383 -16.75 -6.48 -61.10
C GLY A 383 -16.25 -5.21 -61.77
N ARG A 384 -14.93 -5.06 -61.78
CA ARG A 384 -14.22 -3.92 -62.38
C ARG A 384 -13.68 -4.33 -63.74
N PHE A 385 -13.77 -3.44 -64.72
CA PHE A 385 -13.37 -3.73 -66.09
C PHE A 385 -12.20 -2.84 -66.51
N ASP A 386 -11.32 -3.34 -67.35
CA ASP A 386 -10.16 -2.64 -67.92
C ASP A 386 -10.35 -2.57 -69.45
N LEU A 387 -11.16 -1.62 -69.92
CA LEU A 387 -11.57 -1.57 -71.34
C LEU A 387 -10.46 -1.07 -72.26
N ASP A 388 -9.57 -0.21 -71.77
CA ASP A 388 -8.46 0.35 -72.51
C ASP A 388 -7.16 -0.47 -72.38
N GLN A 389 -7.22 -1.62 -71.69
CA GLN A 389 -6.13 -2.59 -71.55
C GLN A 389 -4.86 -1.96 -70.94
N ASN A 390 -5.03 -0.96 -70.07
CA ASN A 390 -3.93 -0.26 -69.42
C ASN A 390 -3.46 -0.95 -68.12
N GLY A 391 -4.12 -2.05 -67.73
CA GLY A 391 -3.84 -2.81 -66.51
C GLY A 391 -4.53 -2.28 -65.26
N VAL A 392 -5.37 -1.24 -65.37
CA VAL A 392 -6.07 -0.59 -64.26
C VAL A 392 -7.58 -0.76 -64.46
N SER A 393 -8.19 -1.66 -63.69
CA SER A 393 -9.63 -1.89 -63.76
C SER A 393 -10.44 -0.80 -63.05
N SER A 394 -11.51 -0.34 -63.68
CA SER A 394 -12.41 0.71 -63.21
C SER A 394 -13.83 0.20 -62.99
N ALA A 395 -14.52 0.79 -62.01
CA ALA A 395 -15.96 0.57 -61.82
C ALA A 395 -16.80 1.34 -62.86
N ALA A 396 -16.28 2.45 -63.40
CA ALA A 396 -16.97 3.22 -64.44
C ALA A 396 -17.08 2.43 -65.76
N ASP A 397 -16.10 1.58 -66.03
CA ASP A 397 -16.05 0.72 -67.21
C ASP A 397 -17.15 -0.35 -67.18
N ALA A 398 -17.60 -0.79 -65.99
CA ALA A 398 -18.75 -1.67 -65.86
C ALA A 398 -20.03 -1.03 -66.42
N GLU A 399 -20.20 0.28 -66.25
CA GLU A 399 -21.34 1.01 -66.83
C GLU A 399 -21.25 1.13 -68.35
N VAL A 400 -20.04 1.18 -68.91
CA VAL A 400 -19.83 1.12 -70.36
C VAL A 400 -20.22 -0.26 -70.91
N ILE A 401 -19.83 -1.34 -70.23
CA ILE A 401 -20.28 -2.70 -70.56
C ILE A 401 -21.80 -2.81 -70.54
N LYS A 402 -22.46 -2.31 -69.48
CA LYS A 402 -23.93 -2.31 -69.39
C LYS A 402 -24.58 -1.54 -70.55
N ARG A 403 -24.05 -0.37 -70.92
CA ARG A 403 -24.54 0.39 -72.08
C ARG A 403 -24.33 -0.35 -73.39
N LEU A 404 -23.18 -1.00 -73.56
CA LEU A 404 -22.91 -1.85 -74.72
C LEU A 404 -23.96 -2.96 -74.81
N ILE A 405 -24.26 -3.60 -73.66
CA ILE A 405 -25.27 -4.65 -73.55
C ILE A 405 -26.68 -4.15 -73.91
N GLN A 406 -26.99 -2.89 -73.62
CA GLN A 406 -28.30 -2.32 -73.98
C GLN A 406 -28.34 -1.90 -75.45
N SER A 407 -27.22 -1.40 -76.00
CA SER A 407 -27.14 -0.82 -77.34
C SER A 407 -27.42 -1.82 -78.47
N TRP A 408 -26.98 -3.06 -78.32
CA TRP A 408 -27.26 -4.19 -79.22
C TRP A 408 -28.54 -4.98 -78.88
N GLY A 409 -29.34 -4.53 -77.90
CA GLY A 409 -30.67 -5.07 -77.61
C GLY A 409 -30.77 -6.07 -76.46
N GLY A 410 -29.68 -6.35 -75.74
CA GLY A 410 -29.70 -7.14 -74.50
C GLY A 410 -30.34 -6.39 -73.33
N ARG A 411 -30.78 -7.13 -72.32
CA ARG A 411 -31.30 -6.58 -71.06
C ARG A 411 -30.22 -6.66 -69.98
N VAL A 412 -30.09 -5.65 -69.15
CA VAL A 412 -29.19 -5.68 -67.99
C VAL A 412 -30.02 -5.92 -66.74
N VAL A 413 -29.58 -6.85 -65.91
CA VAL A 413 -30.17 -7.15 -64.59
C VAL A 413 -29.14 -6.92 -63.49
N ASP A 414 -29.60 -6.42 -62.35
CA ASP A 414 -28.71 -6.04 -61.25
C ASP A 414 -28.18 -7.25 -60.46
N GLU A 415 -28.94 -8.35 -60.44
CA GLU A 415 -28.58 -9.56 -59.71
C GLU A 415 -28.74 -10.82 -60.56
N VAL A 416 -27.86 -11.79 -60.34
CA VAL A 416 -28.00 -13.13 -60.91
C VAL A 416 -29.23 -13.82 -60.31
N ASN A 417 -30.18 -14.11 -61.18
CA ASN A 417 -31.44 -14.77 -60.86
C ASN A 417 -31.84 -15.76 -61.97
N VAL A 418 -33.03 -16.35 -61.84
CA VAL A 418 -33.55 -17.36 -62.78
C VAL A 418 -33.85 -16.81 -64.18
N ASP A 419 -33.91 -15.49 -64.35
CA ASP A 419 -34.11 -14.85 -65.65
C ASP A 419 -32.79 -14.35 -66.26
N THR A 420 -31.65 -14.57 -65.59
CA THR A 420 -30.33 -14.12 -66.06
C THR A 420 -29.70 -15.13 -67.00
N ASP A 421 -29.49 -14.76 -68.26
CA ASP A 421 -28.95 -15.66 -69.29
C ASP A 421 -27.42 -15.72 -69.28
N PHE A 422 -26.75 -14.61 -68.95
CA PHE A 422 -25.29 -14.54 -68.89
C PHE A 422 -24.80 -13.70 -67.70
N LEU A 423 -23.68 -14.10 -67.10
CA LEU A 423 -22.93 -13.28 -66.15
C LEU A 423 -21.65 -12.78 -66.82
N VAL A 424 -21.49 -11.47 -66.97
CA VAL A 424 -20.27 -10.83 -67.47
C VAL A 424 -19.44 -10.42 -66.26
N MET A 425 -18.29 -11.07 -66.09
CA MET A 425 -17.36 -10.81 -65.00
C MET A 425 -16.18 -9.96 -65.46
N GLY A 426 -15.89 -8.93 -64.67
CA GLY A 426 -14.71 -8.10 -64.81
C GLY A 426 -13.42 -8.82 -64.43
N VAL A 427 -12.35 -8.06 -64.28
CA VAL A 427 -11.04 -8.57 -63.86
C VAL A 427 -11.13 -9.08 -62.42
N GLU A 428 -10.52 -10.24 -62.22
CA GLU A 428 -10.41 -10.91 -60.93
C GLU A 428 -9.64 -10.05 -59.91
N PRO A 429 -10.26 -9.63 -58.78
CA PRO A 429 -9.58 -8.82 -57.78
C PRO A 429 -8.39 -9.57 -57.19
N GLN A 430 -7.21 -8.93 -57.24
CA GLN A 430 -6.00 -9.47 -56.64
C GLN A 430 -5.94 -9.05 -55.17
N VAL A 431 -5.89 -10.02 -54.26
CA VAL A 431 -5.67 -9.75 -52.83
C VAL A 431 -4.17 -9.56 -52.62
N PRO A 432 -3.71 -8.36 -52.23
CA PRO A 432 -2.28 -8.13 -52.00
C PRO A 432 -1.78 -9.04 -50.88
N ASN A 433 -0.63 -9.68 -51.09
CA ASN A 433 0.01 -10.48 -50.06
C ASN A 433 0.88 -9.56 -49.19
N PHE A 434 0.42 -9.28 -47.97
CA PHE A 434 1.17 -8.52 -46.98
C PHE A 434 1.77 -9.46 -45.93
N THR A 435 3.00 -9.17 -45.50
CA THR A 435 3.60 -9.83 -44.34
C THR A 435 2.88 -9.45 -43.03
N SER A 436 3.06 -10.27 -41.98
CA SER A 436 2.48 -10.00 -40.66
C SER A 436 2.92 -8.65 -40.05
N GLU A 437 4.08 -8.15 -40.45
CA GLU A 437 4.62 -6.86 -40.01
C GLU A 437 3.99 -5.69 -40.78
N GLU A 438 3.77 -5.84 -42.10
CA GLU A 438 3.12 -4.83 -42.94
C GLU A 438 1.62 -4.65 -42.62
N LEU A 439 0.94 -5.69 -42.14
CA LEU A 439 -0.46 -5.65 -41.70
C LEU A 439 -0.67 -4.88 -40.37
N GLN A 440 0.41 -4.56 -39.64
CA GLN A 440 0.33 -3.72 -38.44
C GLN A 440 -0.02 -2.27 -38.80
N ASP A 441 0.38 -1.79 -39.99
CA ASP A 441 -0.03 -0.50 -40.53
C ASP A 441 -1.56 -0.47 -40.78
N PRO A 442 -2.31 0.46 -40.15
CA PRO A 442 -3.75 0.62 -40.40
C PRO A 442 -4.12 0.79 -41.88
N ILE A 443 -3.26 1.40 -42.70
CA ILE A 443 -3.51 1.62 -44.13
C ILE A 443 -3.46 0.30 -44.90
N ASN A 444 -2.45 -0.53 -44.65
CA ASN A 444 -2.28 -1.83 -45.32
C ASN A 444 -3.35 -2.83 -44.89
N ARG A 445 -3.75 -2.80 -43.62
CA ARG A 445 -4.86 -3.61 -43.09
C ARG A 445 -6.17 -3.28 -43.78
N ASN A 446 -6.52 -2.00 -43.89
CA ASN A 446 -7.73 -1.56 -44.60
C ASN A 446 -7.69 -1.96 -46.08
N LYS A 447 -6.54 -1.82 -46.75
CA LYS A 447 -6.37 -2.28 -48.15
C LYS A 447 -6.56 -3.78 -48.30
N TRP A 448 -6.01 -4.58 -47.38
CA TRP A 448 -6.17 -6.04 -47.40
C TRP A 448 -7.62 -6.45 -47.13
N GLU A 449 -8.27 -5.87 -46.14
CA GLU A 449 -9.67 -6.14 -45.81
C GLU A 449 -10.61 -5.76 -46.96
N GLN A 450 -10.38 -4.61 -47.61
CA GLN A 450 -11.14 -4.19 -48.79
C GLN A 450 -10.92 -5.14 -49.97
N ALA A 451 -9.67 -5.46 -50.32
CA ALA A 451 -9.36 -6.38 -51.41
C ALA A 451 -9.92 -7.79 -51.15
N LYS A 452 -9.88 -8.27 -49.90
CA LYS A 452 -10.48 -9.53 -49.50
C LYS A 452 -12.00 -9.49 -49.59
N ALA A 453 -12.65 -8.42 -49.13
CA ALA A 453 -14.09 -8.27 -49.24
C ALA A 453 -14.55 -8.20 -50.71
N GLU A 454 -13.82 -7.49 -51.57
CA GLU A 454 -14.05 -7.44 -53.01
C GLU A 454 -13.88 -8.83 -53.66
N ARG A 455 -12.84 -9.57 -53.26
CA ARG A 455 -12.60 -10.95 -53.69
C ARG A 455 -13.73 -11.89 -53.28
N ASP A 456 -14.12 -11.87 -52.01
CA ASP A 456 -15.19 -12.70 -51.48
C ASP A 456 -16.53 -12.38 -52.17
N ALA A 457 -16.78 -11.11 -52.52
CA ALA A 457 -17.97 -10.71 -53.24
C ALA A 457 -17.93 -11.16 -54.72
N TYR A 458 -16.77 -11.10 -55.37
CA TYR A 458 -16.54 -11.66 -56.71
C TYR A 458 -16.79 -13.17 -56.75
N ASP A 459 -16.23 -13.91 -55.79
CA ASP A 459 -16.42 -15.35 -55.67
C ASP A 459 -17.91 -15.71 -55.42
N LYS A 460 -18.60 -14.98 -54.55
CA LYS A 460 -20.05 -15.18 -54.32
C LYS A 460 -20.90 -15.00 -55.57
N MET A 461 -20.58 -14.02 -56.42
CA MET A 461 -21.33 -13.79 -57.67
C MET A 461 -21.11 -14.92 -58.67
N ARG A 462 -19.88 -15.43 -58.76
CA ARG A 462 -19.56 -16.63 -59.55
C ARG A 462 -20.30 -17.86 -59.05
N ASP A 463 -20.30 -18.10 -57.74
CA ASP A 463 -20.95 -19.26 -57.14
C ASP A 463 -22.48 -19.20 -57.34
N ARG A 464 -23.07 -18.00 -57.28
CA ARG A 464 -24.48 -17.78 -57.59
C ARG A 464 -24.79 -18.08 -59.06
N ALA A 465 -23.91 -17.71 -59.99
CA ALA A 465 -24.07 -18.11 -61.39
C ALA A 465 -24.01 -19.63 -61.58
N GLN A 466 -23.09 -20.32 -60.91
CA GLN A 466 -23.07 -21.79 -60.89
C GLN A 466 -24.38 -22.38 -60.33
N GLU A 467 -24.88 -21.83 -59.21
CA GLU A 467 -26.11 -22.30 -58.57
C GLU A 467 -27.34 -22.20 -59.49
N TYR A 468 -27.38 -21.18 -60.36
CA TYR A 468 -28.46 -20.95 -61.32
C TYR A 468 -28.13 -21.48 -62.73
N PHE A 469 -27.02 -22.21 -62.90
CA PHE A 469 -26.53 -22.70 -64.19
C PHE A 469 -26.42 -21.58 -65.25
N VAL A 470 -26.06 -20.38 -64.82
CA VAL A 470 -25.84 -19.21 -65.68
C VAL A 470 -24.40 -19.24 -66.18
N PRO A 471 -24.17 -19.25 -67.50
CA PRO A 471 -22.84 -19.16 -68.07
C PRO A 471 -22.12 -17.87 -67.69
N VAL A 472 -20.84 -18.01 -67.36
CA VAL A 472 -19.95 -16.88 -67.09
C VAL A 472 -19.18 -16.52 -68.36
N LEU A 473 -19.07 -15.22 -68.62
CA LEU A 473 -18.27 -14.61 -69.68
C LEU A 473 -17.24 -13.69 -69.04
N SER A 474 -15.97 -13.85 -69.39
CA SER A 474 -14.91 -12.95 -68.95
C SER A 474 -14.96 -11.69 -69.80
N GLN A 475 -14.41 -10.61 -69.27
CA GLN A 475 -14.25 -9.35 -70.00
C GLN A 475 -13.78 -9.56 -71.44
N ASN A 476 -12.61 -10.18 -71.65
CA ASN A 476 -12.03 -10.32 -72.99
C ASN A 476 -12.93 -11.08 -73.95
N ARG A 477 -13.65 -12.09 -73.44
CA ARG A 477 -14.56 -12.89 -74.26
C ARG A 477 -15.82 -12.12 -74.61
N PHE A 478 -16.38 -11.40 -73.65
CA PHE A 478 -17.51 -10.52 -73.89
C PHE A 478 -17.16 -9.42 -74.91
N LEU A 479 -16.00 -8.78 -74.76
CA LEU A 479 -15.50 -7.77 -75.69
C LEU A 479 -15.21 -8.35 -77.08
N HIS A 480 -14.77 -9.60 -77.16
CA HIS A 480 -14.58 -10.28 -78.44
C HIS A 480 -15.91 -10.40 -79.18
N TYR A 481 -16.95 -10.98 -78.55
CA TYR A 481 -18.24 -11.20 -79.21
C TYR A 481 -19.02 -9.92 -79.54
N THR A 482 -18.76 -8.84 -78.81
CA THR A 482 -19.32 -7.50 -79.09
C THR A 482 -18.45 -6.68 -80.05
N GLY A 483 -17.28 -7.20 -80.43
CA GLY A 483 -16.24 -6.57 -81.27
C GLY A 483 -15.62 -5.29 -80.75
N TYR A 484 -15.86 -4.98 -79.48
CA TYR A 484 -15.15 -3.90 -78.80
C TYR A 484 -13.65 -4.22 -78.61
N TYR A 485 -13.28 -5.51 -78.61
CA TYR A 485 -11.89 -5.95 -78.43
C TYR A 485 -10.91 -5.41 -79.49
N ASP A 486 -11.33 -5.35 -80.75
CA ASP A 486 -10.49 -4.86 -81.85
C ASP A 486 -10.58 -3.34 -82.03
N MET A 487 -11.64 -2.70 -81.52
CA MET A 487 -11.76 -1.24 -81.48
C MET A 487 -10.85 -0.61 -80.43
N ALA A 488 -10.69 -1.25 -79.27
CA ALA A 488 -9.82 -0.78 -78.19
C ALA A 488 -8.31 -0.86 -78.52
N ARG A 489 -7.92 -1.67 -79.50
CA ARG A 489 -6.52 -1.81 -79.96
C ARG A 489 -6.11 -0.85 -81.08
N ARG A 490 -7.07 -0.16 -81.71
CA ARG A 490 -6.83 0.85 -82.75
C ARG A 490 -6.60 2.21 -82.12
#